data_AF-K1SH95-F1
#
_entry.id   AF-K1SH95-F1
#
_cell.length_a   1.000
_cell.length_b   1.000
_cell.length_c   1.000
_cell.angle_alpha   90.00
_cell.angle_beta   90.00
_cell.angle_gamma   90.00
#
_symmetry.space_group_name_H-M   'P 1'
#
loop_
_entity.id
_entity.type
_entity.pdbx_description
1 polymer ?
#
loop_
_entity_poly.entity_id
_entity_poly.type
_entity_poly.pdbx_seq_one_letter_code
_entity_poly.pdbx_strand_id
1 'polypeptide(L)'
;SNYQDVLLFNTDEYSYLKGIKSVYGKTGDIELTLDHELNSKVYSYMKENGVYNGNVLLLDDSGRTIVSVSLPSISPTKHIDIKELENGTLINKNLNGLYFPGSTMKIPTSVVLASLEGENVINEKYNCDGIEILADGSGITCKEHGEKQLYSALGSSCNTYFANTVTNYMNNNKEKSMEEFKNMGFSLNNIEYDNVDRLTRNKSFSTFNGRGNFKSVWSCIGEYSVKVNSYDMCNIVSAVFNDGTCSEPYIIERIKYKMGI
;
A
#
# COMPACT_ATOMS: atom_id res chain seq x y z
N SER A 1 28.94 -11.34 -12.84
CA SER A 1 27.95 -10.67 -13.72
C SER A 1 26.58 -11.10 -13.26
N ASN A 2 25.89 -10.22 -12.53
CA ASN A 2 24.64 -10.53 -11.86
C ASN A 2 23.43 -10.19 -12.77
N TYR A 3 22.30 -10.80 -12.45
CA TYR A 3 20.90 -10.56 -12.87
C TYR A 3 20.50 -9.17 -13.43
N GLN A 4 21.26 -8.10 -13.20
CA GLN A 4 21.03 -6.72 -13.64
C GLN A 4 21.54 -6.39 -15.04
N ASP A 5 22.59 -7.08 -15.51
CA ASP A 5 23.26 -6.73 -16.79
C ASP A 5 22.42 -7.07 -18.03
N VAL A 6 21.38 -7.90 -17.90
CA VAL A 6 20.66 -8.47 -19.05
C VAL A 6 19.27 -7.85 -19.28
N LEU A 7 18.61 -7.34 -18.25
CA LEU A 7 17.22 -6.86 -18.36
C LEU A 7 17.06 -5.33 -18.42
N LEU A 8 17.99 -4.54 -17.86
CA LEU A 8 17.77 -3.10 -17.66
C LEU A 8 18.95 -2.18 -18.02
N PHE A 9 20.10 -2.71 -18.45
CA PHE A 9 21.17 -1.91 -19.06
C PHE A 9 21.58 -2.59 -20.37
N ASN A 10 20.93 -2.23 -21.46
CA ASN A 10 21.55 -1.22 -22.31
C ASN A 10 20.81 0.13 -22.21
N THR A 11 21.13 0.94 -21.19
CA THR A 11 20.51 2.27 -20.99
C THR A 11 20.91 3.30 -22.04
N ASP A 12 21.90 3.01 -22.90
CA ASP A 12 22.15 3.80 -24.11
C ASP A 12 21.09 3.53 -25.21
N GLU A 13 20.35 2.43 -25.05
CA GLU A 13 19.38 1.94 -26.02
C GLU A 13 17.92 2.12 -25.58
N TYR A 14 17.59 2.36 -24.32
CA TYR A 14 16.21 2.59 -23.90
C TYR A 14 15.92 4.06 -23.57
N SER A 15 14.94 4.64 -24.25
CA SER A 15 14.43 5.97 -23.95
C SER A 15 12.94 5.89 -23.63
N TYR A 16 12.52 6.50 -22.53
CA TYR A 16 11.11 6.66 -22.14
C TYR A 16 10.23 7.23 -23.28
N LEU A 17 10.82 8.03 -24.18
CA LEU A 17 10.16 8.64 -25.33
C LEU A 17 10.32 7.86 -26.65
N LYS A 18 11.26 6.90 -26.77
CA LYS A 18 11.61 6.24 -28.05
C LYS A 18 11.62 4.70 -28.02
N GLY A 19 11.40 4.06 -26.88
CA GLY A 19 11.49 2.60 -26.74
C GLY A 19 12.93 2.06 -26.84
N ILE A 20 13.07 0.74 -27.04
CA ILE A 20 14.33 -0.02 -27.13
C ILE A 20 15.01 0.20 -28.51
N LYS A 21 16.28 0.61 -28.52
CA LYS A 21 17.10 0.85 -29.74
C LYS A 21 17.85 -0.39 -30.24
N SER A 22 18.15 -1.41 -29.42
CA SER A 22 18.62 -2.72 -29.90
C SER A 22 18.40 -3.85 -28.88
N VAL A 23 18.37 -5.09 -29.36
CA VAL A 23 18.12 -6.32 -28.58
C VAL A 23 19.31 -7.26 -28.77
N TYR A 24 20.43 -6.99 -28.08
CA TYR A 24 21.52 -7.96 -27.97
C TYR A 24 21.80 -8.29 -26.50
N GLY A 25 21.09 -9.29 -26.00
CA GLY A 25 21.29 -9.93 -24.68
C GLY A 25 20.94 -11.41 -24.76
N LYS A 26 21.47 -12.24 -23.84
CA LYS A 26 21.15 -13.68 -23.78
C LYS A 26 19.64 -13.85 -23.59
N THR A 27 18.97 -14.43 -24.58
CA THR A 27 17.53 -14.69 -24.52
C THR A 27 17.23 -15.75 -23.46
N GLY A 28 16.10 -15.62 -22.76
CA GLY A 28 15.68 -16.52 -21.69
C GLY A 28 14.22 -16.32 -21.34
N ASP A 29 13.64 -17.30 -20.64
CA ASP A 29 12.27 -17.26 -20.16
C ASP A 29 12.24 -16.72 -18.73
N ILE A 30 11.29 -15.85 -18.43
CA ILE A 30 11.00 -15.38 -17.07
C ILE A 30 9.76 -16.12 -16.60
N GLU A 31 9.90 -16.84 -15.49
CA GLU A 31 8.80 -17.46 -14.76
C GLU A 31 8.38 -16.51 -13.65
N LEU A 32 7.09 -16.17 -13.61
CA LEU A 32 6.51 -15.29 -12.60
C LEU A 32 5.90 -16.09 -11.45
N THR A 33 5.74 -15.46 -10.31
CA THR A 33 5.01 -16.00 -9.15
C THR A 33 3.50 -16.02 -9.36
N LEU A 34 3.00 -15.31 -10.38
CA LEU A 34 1.56 -15.11 -10.61
C LEU A 34 0.85 -16.41 -10.98
N ASP A 35 -0.25 -16.70 -10.28
CA ASP A 35 -1.17 -17.77 -10.66
C ASP A 35 -2.12 -17.26 -11.75
N HIS A 36 -1.93 -17.74 -12.98
CA HIS A 36 -2.72 -17.30 -14.13
C HIS A 36 -4.23 -17.56 -13.98
N GLU A 37 -4.61 -18.72 -13.44
CA GLU A 37 -6.02 -19.10 -13.30
C GLU A 37 -6.69 -18.21 -12.24
N LEU A 38 -6.02 -17.99 -11.12
CA LEU A 38 -6.53 -17.14 -10.05
C LEU A 38 -6.61 -15.66 -10.48
N ASN A 39 -5.60 -15.13 -11.18
CA ASN A 39 -5.65 -13.77 -11.73
C ASN A 39 -6.84 -13.60 -12.69
N SER A 40 -7.08 -14.59 -13.55
CA SER A 40 -8.21 -14.58 -14.49
C SER A 40 -9.57 -14.62 -13.79
N LYS A 41 -9.69 -15.43 -12.72
CA LYS A 41 -10.90 -15.48 -11.87
C LYS A 41 -11.15 -14.15 -11.17
N VAL A 42 -10.13 -13.57 -10.55
CA VAL A 42 -10.23 -12.27 -9.87
C VAL A 42 -10.60 -11.15 -10.85
N TYR A 43 -9.96 -11.10 -12.01
CA TYR A 43 -10.28 -10.14 -13.06
C TYR A 43 -11.75 -10.22 -13.50
N SER A 44 -12.23 -11.43 -13.78
CA SER A 44 -13.60 -11.66 -14.23
C SER A 44 -14.60 -11.29 -13.13
N TYR A 45 -14.34 -11.74 -11.89
CA TYR A 45 -15.17 -11.41 -10.73
C TYR A 45 -15.27 -9.89 -10.50
N MET A 46 -14.15 -9.17 -10.56
CA MET A 46 -14.16 -7.71 -10.43
C MET A 46 -15.06 -7.06 -11.50
N LYS A 47 -14.93 -7.46 -12.77
CA LYS A 47 -15.77 -6.91 -13.84
C LYS A 47 -17.24 -7.26 -13.71
N GLU A 48 -17.55 -8.52 -13.42
CA GLU A 48 -18.93 -9.02 -13.25
C GLU A 48 -19.66 -8.33 -12.10
N ASN A 49 -18.92 -7.93 -11.06
CA ASN A 49 -19.44 -7.19 -9.91
C ASN A 49 -19.33 -5.65 -10.07
N GLY A 50 -19.11 -5.16 -11.29
CA GLY A 50 -19.16 -3.73 -11.59
C GLY A 50 -17.95 -2.92 -11.10
N VAL A 51 -16.81 -3.56 -10.84
CA VAL A 51 -15.55 -2.86 -10.56
C VAL A 51 -14.90 -2.49 -11.90
N TYR A 52 -15.00 -1.21 -12.27
CA TYR A 52 -14.42 -0.69 -13.51
C TYR A 52 -13.07 0.01 -13.31
N ASN A 53 -12.77 0.44 -12.08
CA ASN A 53 -11.51 1.08 -11.71
C ASN A 53 -11.11 0.63 -10.30
N GLY A 54 -10.01 -0.11 -10.21
CA GLY A 54 -9.53 -0.67 -8.94
C GLY A 54 -8.46 -1.71 -9.16
N ASN A 55 -7.94 -2.29 -8.08
CA ASN A 55 -6.92 -3.32 -8.14
C ASN A 55 -7.10 -4.34 -7.02
N VAL A 56 -6.54 -5.52 -7.25
CA VAL A 56 -6.41 -6.59 -6.26
C VAL A 56 -4.96 -7.05 -6.30
N LEU A 57 -4.36 -7.09 -5.11
CA LEU A 57 -3.05 -7.64 -4.85
C LEU A 57 -3.18 -8.74 -3.81
N LEU A 58 -2.56 -9.89 -4.05
CA LEU A 58 -2.44 -10.97 -3.07
C LEU A 58 -0.98 -11.39 -3.00
N LEU A 59 -0.44 -11.36 -1.78
CA LEU A 59 0.86 -11.89 -1.43
C LEU A 59 0.68 -13.12 -0.54
N ASP A 60 1.57 -14.10 -0.61
CA ASP A 60 1.72 -15.05 0.49
C ASP A 60 2.69 -14.54 1.57
N ASP A 61 2.88 -15.36 2.61
CA ASP A 61 3.73 -15.09 3.76
C ASP A 61 5.20 -14.89 3.38
N SER A 62 5.67 -15.55 2.31
CA SER A 62 7.02 -15.43 1.78
C SER A 62 7.25 -14.19 0.89
N GLY A 63 6.20 -13.40 0.65
CA GLY A 63 6.26 -12.21 -0.21
C GLY A 63 6.02 -12.50 -1.70
N ARG A 64 5.63 -13.73 -2.07
CA ARG A 64 5.33 -14.05 -3.48
C ARG A 64 4.07 -13.34 -3.91
N THR A 65 4.14 -12.62 -5.02
CA THR A 65 2.95 -12.01 -5.63
C THR A 65 2.14 -13.06 -6.36
N ILE A 66 1.03 -13.51 -5.79
CA ILE A 66 0.17 -14.54 -6.39
C ILE A 66 -0.84 -13.90 -7.35
N VAL A 67 -1.48 -12.81 -6.93
CA VAL A 67 -2.47 -12.07 -7.73
C VAL A 67 -2.05 -10.62 -7.87
N SER A 68 -2.07 -10.11 -9.09
CA SER A 68 -1.81 -8.70 -9.40
C SER A 68 -2.73 -8.23 -10.52
N VAL A 69 -3.98 -7.95 -10.16
CA VAL A 69 -5.02 -7.49 -11.09
C VAL A 69 -5.22 -5.97 -10.95
N SER A 70 -5.27 -5.27 -12.08
CA SER A 70 -5.54 -3.83 -12.17
C SER A 70 -6.61 -3.60 -13.22
N LEU A 71 -7.63 -2.80 -12.92
CA LEU A 71 -8.70 -2.40 -13.81
C LEU A 71 -8.78 -0.87 -13.95
N PRO A 72 -9.08 -0.32 -15.14
CA PRO A 72 -9.20 -1.06 -16.40
C PRO A 72 -7.85 -1.63 -16.88
N SER A 73 -7.89 -2.66 -17.73
CA SER A 73 -6.71 -3.24 -18.38
C SER A 73 -6.99 -3.62 -19.83
N ILE A 74 -5.91 -3.78 -20.60
CA ILE A 74 -5.95 -4.18 -22.01
C ILE A 74 -5.14 -5.46 -22.23
N SER A 75 -5.65 -6.35 -23.08
CA SER A 75 -4.85 -7.48 -23.57
C SER A 75 -3.77 -6.99 -24.52
N PRO A 76 -2.50 -7.41 -24.37
CA PRO A 76 -1.42 -7.00 -25.27
C PRO A 76 -1.63 -7.46 -26.72
N THR A 77 -2.51 -8.45 -26.95
CA THR A 77 -2.83 -8.95 -28.30
C THR A 77 -3.95 -8.15 -28.99
N LYS A 78 -4.59 -7.21 -28.29
CA LYS A 78 -5.61 -6.35 -28.89
C LYS A 78 -4.95 -5.11 -29.48
N HIS A 79 -5.20 -4.87 -30.76
CA HIS A 79 -4.85 -3.62 -31.42
C HIS A 79 -5.98 -2.60 -31.22
N ILE A 80 -5.76 -1.63 -30.34
CA ILE A 80 -6.69 -0.54 -30.02
C ILE A 80 -5.87 0.76 -30.08
N ASP A 81 -6.45 1.82 -30.66
CA ASP A 81 -5.79 3.14 -30.64
C ASP A 81 -5.70 3.63 -29.19
N ILE A 82 -4.56 4.20 -28.79
CA ILE A 82 -4.35 4.74 -27.45
C ILE A 82 -5.43 5.75 -27.04
N LYS A 83 -6.02 6.47 -28.00
CA LYS A 83 -7.12 7.43 -27.79
C LYS A 83 -8.44 6.79 -27.39
N GLU A 84 -8.61 5.50 -27.71
CA GLU A 84 -9.81 4.72 -27.38
C GLU A 84 -9.67 3.99 -26.04
N LEU A 85 -8.48 4.04 -25.41
CA LEU A 85 -8.27 3.43 -24.10
C LEU A 85 -8.99 4.22 -23.01
N GLU A 86 -9.67 3.49 -22.12
CA GLU A 86 -10.19 4.06 -20.89
C GLU A 86 -9.04 4.64 -20.05
N ASN A 87 -9.28 5.79 -19.41
CA ASN A 87 -8.29 6.44 -18.58
C ASN A 87 -7.76 5.49 -17.49
N GLY A 88 -6.43 5.40 -17.38
CA GLY A 88 -5.76 4.55 -16.41
C GLY A 88 -5.61 3.08 -16.82
N THR A 89 -5.94 2.71 -18.07
CA THR A 89 -5.75 1.35 -18.62
C THR A 89 -4.30 0.89 -18.61
N LEU A 90 -3.35 1.81 -18.86
CA LEU A 90 -1.91 1.52 -18.89
C LEU A 90 -1.23 1.65 -17.52
N ILE A 91 -1.99 1.98 -16.48
CA ILE A 91 -1.45 2.14 -15.12
C ILE A 91 -1.55 0.80 -14.41
N ASN A 92 -0.39 0.22 -14.05
CA ASN A 92 -0.35 -0.84 -13.06
C ASN A 92 -0.64 -0.23 -11.68
N LYS A 93 -1.87 -0.38 -11.22
CA LYS A 93 -2.38 0.16 -9.97
C LYS A 93 -1.82 -0.51 -8.71
N ASN A 94 -1.33 -1.74 -8.81
CA ASN A 94 -0.64 -2.39 -7.70
C ASN A 94 0.72 -1.72 -7.45
N LEU A 95 1.44 -1.32 -8.50
CA LEU A 95 2.74 -0.65 -8.37
C LEU A 95 2.62 0.87 -8.19
N ASN A 96 1.76 1.53 -8.96
CA ASN A 96 1.73 3.00 -9.05
C ASN A 96 0.50 3.62 -8.38
N GLY A 97 -0.44 2.80 -7.91
CA GLY A 97 -1.64 3.28 -7.24
C GLY A 97 -1.32 3.90 -5.88
N LEU A 98 -1.92 5.06 -5.62
CA LEU A 98 -1.91 5.75 -4.35
C LEU A 98 -3.34 6.15 -3.98
N TYR A 99 -3.88 5.49 -2.96
CA TYR A 99 -5.30 5.59 -2.60
C TYR A 99 -5.47 6.22 -1.24
N PHE A 100 -6.59 6.93 -1.03
CA PHE A 100 -7.00 7.23 0.33
C PHE A 100 -7.41 5.90 0.99
N PRO A 101 -6.73 5.47 2.07
CA PRO A 101 -7.01 4.19 2.74
C PRO A 101 -8.35 4.20 3.48
N GLY A 102 -8.88 5.39 3.83
CA GLY A 102 -9.97 5.51 4.78
C GLY A 102 -9.67 4.72 6.05
N SER A 103 -10.69 4.06 6.59
CA SER A 103 -10.57 3.35 7.87
C SER A 103 -9.55 2.21 7.90
N THR A 104 -9.05 1.72 6.77
CA THR A 104 -7.95 0.74 6.77
C THR A 104 -6.65 1.31 7.35
N MET A 105 -6.47 2.63 7.35
CA MET A 105 -5.36 3.34 8.00
C MET A 105 -5.32 3.14 9.53
N LYS A 106 -6.46 2.79 10.13
CA LYS A 106 -6.54 2.53 11.57
C LYS A 106 -5.71 1.32 12.00
N ILE A 107 -5.37 0.42 11.07
CA ILE A 107 -4.43 -0.68 11.32
C ILE A 107 -3.01 -0.12 11.59
N PRO A 108 -2.37 0.61 10.65
CA PRO A 108 -1.11 1.31 10.93
C PRO A 108 -1.14 2.15 12.22
N THR A 109 -2.21 2.93 12.43
CA THR A 109 -2.35 3.76 13.64
C THR A 109 -2.41 2.93 14.93
N SER A 110 -3.04 1.75 14.90
CA SER A 110 -3.03 0.81 16.03
C SER A 110 -1.64 0.23 16.29
N VAL A 111 -0.89 -0.07 15.23
CA VAL A 111 0.50 -0.55 15.35
C VAL A 111 1.38 0.52 16.00
N VAL A 112 1.26 1.79 15.58
CA VAL A 112 1.99 2.89 16.23
C VAL A 112 1.61 2.99 17.70
N LEU A 113 0.31 2.98 18.03
CA LEU A 113 -0.15 3.05 19.42
C LEU A 113 0.44 1.92 20.28
N ALA A 114 0.42 0.69 19.78
CA ALA A 114 0.96 -0.47 20.48
C ALA A 114 2.49 -0.37 20.67
N SER A 115 3.23 0.16 19.69
CA SER A 115 4.68 0.40 19.83
C SER A 115 5.00 1.45 20.91
N LEU A 116 4.14 2.46 21.08
CA LEU A 116 4.34 3.52 22.08
C LEU A 116 4.03 3.05 23.50
N GLU A 117 2.92 2.35 23.69
CA GLU A 117 2.35 2.09 25.02
C GLU A 117 2.43 0.63 25.47
N GLY A 118 2.82 -0.28 24.57
CA GLY A 118 2.81 -1.72 24.81
C GLY A 118 1.39 -2.31 24.87
N GLU A 119 1.29 -3.56 25.31
CA GLU A 119 0.04 -4.36 25.25
C GLU A 119 -1.08 -3.82 26.16
N ASN A 120 -0.75 -3.02 27.18
CA ASN A 120 -1.73 -2.51 28.13
C ASN A 120 -2.80 -1.62 27.47
N VAL A 121 -2.42 -0.92 26.39
CA VAL A 121 -3.31 -0.01 25.66
C VAL A 121 -4.52 -0.72 25.04
N ILE A 122 -4.43 -2.04 24.83
CA ILE A 122 -5.51 -2.86 24.30
C ILE A 122 -6.75 -2.78 25.19
N ASN A 123 -6.56 -2.71 26.51
CA ASN A 123 -7.62 -2.73 27.50
C ASN A 123 -8.07 -1.32 27.95
N GLU A 124 -7.38 -0.27 27.49
CA GLU A 124 -7.74 1.10 27.82
C GLU A 124 -9.11 1.47 27.27
N LYS A 125 -9.95 1.99 28.16
CA LYS A 125 -11.33 2.37 27.85
C LYS A 125 -11.38 3.81 27.38
N TYR A 126 -12.12 4.03 26.31
CA TYR A 126 -12.43 5.33 25.74
C TYR A 126 -13.94 5.42 25.48
N ASN A 127 -14.57 6.53 25.83
CA ASN A 127 -16.00 6.72 25.58
C ASN A 127 -16.22 7.52 24.29
N CYS A 128 -16.90 6.93 23.32
CA CYS A 128 -17.22 7.58 22.05
C CYS A 128 -18.61 8.25 22.10
N ASP A 129 -18.60 9.55 22.39
CA ASP A 129 -19.79 10.42 22.41
C ASP A 129 -20.12 11.05 21.03
N GLY A 130 -19.55 10.51 19.96
CA GLY A 130 -19.85 10.91 18.57
C GLY A 130 -19.06 12.11 18.04
N ILE A 131 -18.31 12.82 18.89
CA ILE A 131 -17.39 13.88 18.46
C ILE A 131 -16.15 13.97 19.37
N GLU A 132 -14.99 14.18 18.76
CA GLU A 132 -13.74 14.54 19.45
C GLU A 132 -13.33 15.95 19.00
N ILE A 133 -13.13 16.87 19.93
CA ILE A 133 -12.66 18.23 19.64
C ILE A 133 -11.14 18.29 19.75
N LEU A 134 -10.48 18.72 18.69
CA LEU A 134 -9.03 18.82 18.61
C LEU A 134 -8.52 20.14 19.21
N ALA A 135 -7.21 20.23 19.41
CA ALA A 135 -6.56 21.40 20.02
C ALA A 135 -6.75 22.70 19.19
N ASP A 136 -7.00 22.59 17.88
CA ASP A 136 -7.29 23.72 17.00
C ASP A 136 -8.80 24.10 16.96
N GLY A 137 -9.63 23.45 17.77
CA GLY A 137 -11.07 23.67 17.86
C GLY A 137 -11.90 22.96 16.77
N SER A 138 -11.25 22.25 15.85
CA SER A 138 -11.95 21.42 14.86
C SER A 138 -12.48 20.13 15.47
N GLY A 139 -13.50 19.54 14.85
CA GLY A 139 -14.14 18.30 15.32
C GLY A 139 -13.90 17.11 14.39
N ILE A 140 -13.60 15.94 14.98
CA ILE A 140 -13.70 14.64 14.31
C ILE A 140 -15.02 14.00 14.72
N THR A 141 -15.88 13.69 13.75
CA THR A 141 -17.20 13.10 14.02
C THR A 141 -17.21 11.58 13.84
N CYS A 142 -18.10 10.94 14.59
CA CYS A 142 -18.38 9.52 14.48
C CYS A 142 -19.85 9.26 14.85
N LYS A 143 -20.33 8.05 14.54
CA LYS A 143 -21.52 7.54 15.19
C LYS A 143 -21.21 7.36 16.69
N GLU A 144 -22.18 7.59 17.56
CA GLU A 144 -22.05 7.22 18.97
C GLU A 144 -21.87 5.71 19.10
N HIS A 145 -20.82 5.32 19.81
CA HIS A 145 -20.43 3.93 19.96
C HIS A 145 -20.32 3.50 21.44
N GLY A 146 -20.42 4.46 22.37
CA GLY A 146 -20.24 4.24 23.80
C GLY A 146 -18.81 3.84 24.15
N GLU A 147 -18.65 3.07 25.23
CA GLU A 147 -17.35 2.59 25.69
C GLU A 147 -16.70 1.66 24.64
N LYS A 148 -15.42 1.94 24.35
CA LYS A 148 -14.56 1.19 23.44
C LYS A 148 -13.18 0.96 24.02
N GLN A 149 -12.65 -0.20 23.66
CA GLN A 149 -11.26 -0.61 23.74
C GLN A 149 -10.69 -0.81 22.32
N LEU A 150 -9.37 -0.95 22.16
CA LEU A 150 -8.70 -0.96 20.85
C LEU A 150 -9.38 -1.87 19.82
N TYR A 151 -9.59 -3.16 20.14
CA TYR A 151 -10.20 -4.10 19.20
C TYR A 151 -11.65 -3.75 18.85
N SER A 152 -12.43 -3.33 19.84
CA SER A 152 -13.82 -2.92 19.62
C SER A 152 -13.92 -1.60 18.84
N ALA A 153 -12.96 -0.69 19.01
CA ALA A 153 -12.85 0.55 18.26
C ALA A 153 -12.46 0.30 16.81
N LEU A 154 -11.50 -0.60 16.57
CA LEU A 154 -11.12 -1.04 15.23
C LEU A 154 -12.30 -1.73 14.52
N GLY A 155 -12.98 -2.66 15.19
CA GLY A 155 -14.12 -3.41 14.64
C GLY A 155 -15.36 -2.55 14.35
N SER A 156 -15.59 -1.48 15.13
CA SER A 156 -16.65 -0.50 14.86
C SER A 156 -16.19 0.69 14.02
N SER A 157 -14.90 0.73 13.64
CA SER A 157 -14.28 1.83 12.93
C SER A 157 -14.50 3.20 13.61
N CYS A 158 -14.32 3.27 14.92
CA CYS A 158 -14.58 4.46 15.72
C CYS A 158 -13.59 5.62 15.43
N ASN A 159 -14.02 6.64 14.70
CA ASN A 159 -13.14 7.78 14.34
C ASN A 159 -12.64 8.55 15.55
N THR A 160 -13.48 8.78 16.57
CA THR A 160 -13.11 9.60 17.73
C THR A 160 -12.10 8.89 18.62
N TYR A 161 -12.20 7.56 18.77
CA TYR A 161 -11.16 6.74 19.42
C TYR A 161 -9.80 6.99 18.77
N PHE A 162 -9.71 6.83 17.45
CA PHE A 162 -8.44 7.01 16.75
C PHE A 162 -7.99 8.48 16.70
N ALA A 163 -8.92 9.44 16.74
CA ALA A 163 -8.58 10.85 16.89
C ALA A 163 -7.93 11.13 18.25
N ASN A 164 -8.47 10.54 19.32
CA ASN A 164 -7.92 10.60 20.66
C ASN A 164 -6.53 9.93 20.72
N THR A 165 -6.39 8.73 20.13
CA THR A 165 -5.12 8.02 19.97
C THR A 165 -4.05 8.93 19.37
N VAL A 166 -4.36 9.57 18.23
CA VAL A 166 -3.39 10.43 17.54
C VAL A 166 -3.06 11.65 18.40
N THR A 167 -4.06 12.26 19.03
CA THR A 167 -3.91 13.48 19.81
C THR A 167 -3.09 13.27 21.08
N ASN A 168 -3.40 12.24 21.85
CA ASN A 168 -2.85 12.06 23.20
C ASN A 168 -1.61 11.17 23.26
N TYR A 169 -1.41 10.30 22.26
CA TYR A 169 -0.30 9.35 22.27
C TYR A 169 0.69 9.68 21.16
N MET A 170 0.25 9.70 19.90
CA MET A 170 1.16 9.82 18.76
C MET A 170 1.76 11.23 18.64
N ASN A 171 0.96 12.28 18.79
CA ASN A 171 1.47 13.65 18.72
C ASN A 171 2.45 13.96 19.87
N ASN A 172 2.16 13.44 21.06
CA ASN A 172 3.05 13.57 22.22
C ASN A 172 4.36 12.77 22.05
N ASN A 173 4.34 11.70 21.24
CA ASN A 173 5.50 10.88 20.90
C ASN A 173 5.83 10.95 19.39
N LYS A 174 5.86 12.17 18.82
CA LYS A 174 5.92 12.37 17.37
C LYS A 174 7.09 11.66 16.67
N GLU A 175 8.27 11.64 17.28
CA GLU A 175 9.50 11.12 16.65
C GLU A 175 9.41 9.61 16.48
N LYS A 176 9.05 8.90 17.56
CA LYS A 176 8.77 7.47 17.52
C LYS A 176 7.62 7.14 16.57
N SER A 177 6.54 7.92 16.60
CA SER A 177 5.40 7.72 15.70
C SER A 177 5.80 7.84 14.22
N MET A 178 6.65 8.81 13.88
CA MET A 178 7.18 8.99 12.54
C MET A 178 8.14 7.86 12.15
N GLU A 179 8.94 7.37 13.09
CA GLU A 179 9.81 6.20 12.88
C GLU A 179 9.00 4.95 12.57
N GLU A 180 7.93 4.67 13.33
CA GLU A 180 7.06 3.52 13.07
C GLU A 180 6.37 3.59 11.72
N PHE A 181 5.90 4.78 11.29
CA PHE A 181 5.38 4.94 9.94
C PHE A 181 6.42 4.59 8.87
N LYS A 182 7.68 5.01 9.05
CA LYS A 182 8.77 4.67 8.12
C LYS A 182 9.08 3.18 8.13
N ASN A 183 9.08 2.53 9.29
CA ASN A 183 9.29 1.09 9.44
C ASN A 183 8.19 0.30 8.71
N MET A 184 6.95 0.80 8.72
CA MET A 184 5.83 0.26 7.94
C MET A 184 5.87 0.61 6.44
N GLY A 185 6.94 1.25 5.95
CA GLY A 185 7.13 1.58 4.53
C GLY A 185 6.60 2.95 4.09
N PHE A 186 6.02 3.76 4.99
CA PHE A 186 5.55 5.09 4.63
C PHE A 186 6.71 6.06 4.42
N SER A 187 6.65 6.80 3.32
CA SER A 187 7.36 8.05 3.13
C SER A 187 6.68 9.18 3.90
N LEU A 188 7.48 10.11 4.43
CA LEU A 188 6.97 11.26 5.19
C LEU A 188 7.31 12.56 4.48
N ASN A 189 6.32 13.45 4.37
CA ASN A 189 6.40 14.79 3.77
C ASN A 189 6.61 14.87 2.25
N ASN A 190 7.29 13.88 1.64
CA ASN A 190 7.40 13.75 0.19
C ASN A 190 7.00 12.35 -0.27
N ILE A 191 6.47 12.24 -1.48
CA ILE A 191 6.27 10.95 -2.14
C ILE A 191 7.64 10.40 -2.52
N GLU A 192 7.88 9.15 -2.13
CA GLU A 192 9.08 8.40 -2.50
C GLU A 192 8.71 7.18 -3.35
N TYR A 193 9.73 6.60 -3.97
CA TYR A 193 9.62 5.44 -4.84
C TYR A 193 10.61 4.37 -4.39
N ASP A 194 10.21 3.12 -4.53
CA ASP A 194 11.09 1.97 -4.41
C ASP A 194 10.82 1.02 -5.58
N ASN A 195 11.03 -0.29 -5.38
CA ASN A 195 10.79 -1.26 -6.42
C ASN A 195 10.36 -2.63 -5.90
N VAL A 196 9.63 -3.36 -6.74
CA VAL A 196 9.38 -4.80 -6.63
C VAL A 196 10.05 -5.45 -7.83
N ASP A 197 11.12 -6.21 -7.63
CA ASP A 197 11.95 -6.75 -8.71
C ASP A 197 12.38 -5.70 -9.76
N ARG A 198 12.83 -4.53 -9.30
CA ARG A 198 13.22 -3.37 -10.13
C ARG A 198 12.08 -2.71 -10.91
N LEU A 199 10.84 -3.15 -10.73
CA LEU A 199 9.66 -2.41 -11.18
C LEU A 199 9.42 -1.25 -10.21
N THR A 200 9.60 -0.03 -10.68
CA THR A 200 9.36 1.17 -9.86
C THR A 200 7.95 1.15 -9.27
N ARG A 201 7.87 1.42 -7.98
CA ARG A 201 6.62 1.44 -7.21
C ARG A 201 6.53 2.72 -6.39
N ASN A 202 5.32 3.25 -6.27
CA ASN A 202 5.02 4.36 -5.37
C ASN A 202 4.92 3.84 -3.94
N LYS A 203 5.67 4.43 -3.01
CA LYS A 203 5.52 4.12 -1.59
C LYS A 203 4.28 4.79 -1.02
N SER A 204 3.70 4.17 0.01
CA SER A 204 2.72 4.82 0.87
C SER A 204 3.31 6.10 1.45
N PHE A 205 2.44 7.05 1.74
CA PHE A 205 2.80 8.43 2.03
C PHE A 205 1.91 8.98 3.12
N SER A 206 2.52 9.69 4.08
CA SER A 206 1.80 10.43 5.11
C SER A 206 2.41 11.81 5.31
N THR A 207 1.56 12.79 5.62
CA THR A 207 2.01 14.12 6.08
C THR A 207 1.97 14.26 7.60
N PHE A 208 1.90 13.14 8.33
CA PHE A 208 1.95 13.17 9.79
C PHE A 208 3.24 13.85 10.25
N ASN A 209 3.09 14.87 11.10
CA ASN A 209 4.19 15.68 11.62
C ASN A 209 4.08 15.92 13.13
N GLY A 210 3.22 15.15 13.82
CA GLY A 210 3.02 15.25 15.27
C GLY A 210 2.26 16.49 15.73
N ARG A 211 1.64 17.26 14.83
CA ARG A 211 0.79 18.39 15.24
C ARG A 211 -0.62 17.90 15.54
N GLY A 212 -1.20 18.27 16.69
CA GLY A 212 -2.60 18.01 17.05
C GLY A 212 -3.65 18.81 16.29
N ASN A 213 -3.39 19.12 15.01
CA ASN A 213 -4.33 19.82 14.15
C ASN A 213 -5.17 18.82 13.32
N PHE A 214 -6.27 19.32 12.79
CA PHE A 214 -7.22 18.57 11.94
C PHE A 214 -6.53 17.71 10.88
N LYS A 215 -5.53 18.26 10.20
CA LYS A 215 -4.87 17.62 9.05
C LYS A 215 -4.09 16.37 9.47
N SER A 216 -3.28 16.49 10.52
CA SER A 216 -2.47 15.37 11.02
C SER A 216 -3.35 14.25 11.55
N VAL A 217 -4.39 14.60 12.32
CA VAL A 217 -5.33 13.63 12.88
C VAL A 217 -6.12 12.92 11.79
N TRP A 218 -6.68 13.65 10.82
CA TRP A 218 -7.39 13.05 9.69
C TRP A 218 -6.52 12.12 8.85
N SER A 219 -5.26 12.49 8.62
CA SER A 219 -4.31 11.62 7.90
C SER A 219 -4.06 10.31 8.62
N CYS A 220 -4.00 10.30 9.95
CA CYS A 220 -3.83 9.06 10.73
C CYS A 220 -5.12 8.23 10.86
N ILE A 221 -6.29 8.76 10.47
CA ILE A 221 -7.54 7.99 10.40
C ILE A 221 -7.96 7.68 8.95
N GLY A 222 -7.13 8.07 7.98
CA GLY A 222 -7.21 7.60 6.60
C GLY A 222 -7.64 8.60 5.54
N GLU A 223 -7.74 9.88 5.90
CA GLU A 223 -8.24 10.94 5.01
C GLU A 223 -7.21 12.06 4.80
N TYR A 224 -7.66 13.15 4.16
CA TYR A 224 -6.89 14.36 3.91
C TYR A 224 -5.71 14.16 2.96
N SER A 225 -4.53 13.78 3.45
CA SER A 225 -3.30 13.73 2.65
C SER A 225 -2.64 12.36 2.62
N VAL A 226 -3.02 11.44 3.50
CA VAL A 226 -2.43 10.10 3.53
C VAL A 226 -2.79 9.35 2.24
N LYS A 227 -1.82 8.63 1.70
CA LYS A 227 -2.00 7.77 0.53
C LYS A 227 -1.32 6.45 0.78
N VAL A 228 -1.96 5.36 0.40
CA VAL A 228 -1.39 4.02 0.54
C VAL A 228 -1.23 3.34 -0.80
N ASN A 229 -0.15 2.59 -0.92
CA ASN A 229 0.06 1.61 -1.97
C ASN A 229 -0.31 0.21 -1.47
N SER A 230 -0.85 -0.62 -2.35
CA SER A 230 -1.36 -1.95 -1.95
C SER A 230 -0.29 -2.88 -1.41
N TYR A 231 0.94 -2.84 -1.94
CA TYR A 231 2.02 -3.69 -1.43
C TYR A 231 2.40 -3.34 0.01
N ASP A 232 2.45 -2.05 0.38
CA ASP A 232 2.75 -1.67 1.76
C ASP A 232 1.64 -2.13 2.70
N MET A 233 0.38 -1.96 2.31
CA MET A 233 -0.74 -2.43 3.13
C MET A 233 -0.74 -3.95 3.30
N CYS A 234 -0.41 -4.72 2.25
CA CYS A 234 -0.24 -6.17 2.35
C CYS A 234 0.91 -6.53 3.31
N ASN A 235 2.05 -5.83 3.21
CA ASN A 235 3.20 -6.06 4.09
C ASN A 235 2.90 -5.73 5.55
N ILE A 236 2.19 -4.62 5.82
CA ILE A 236 1.76 -4.24 7.17
C ILE A 236 0.86 -5.31 7.77
N VAL A 237 -0.13 -5.78 7.01
CA VAL A 237 -1.01 -6.86 7.48
C VAL A 237 -0.21 -8.15 7.69
N SER A 238 0.69 -8.51 6.76
CA SER A 238 1.59 -9.67 6.92
C SER A 238 2.42 -9.57 8.19
N ALA A 239 3.01 -8.41 8.48
CA ALA A 239 3.78 -8.16 9.69
C ALA A 239 2.95 -8.30 10.98
N VAL A 240 1.68 -7.86 10.96
CA VAL A 240 0.75 -8.07 12.09
C VAL A 240 0.53 -9.57 12.37
N PHE A 241 0.54 -10.43 11.34
CA PHE A 241 0.40 -11.88 11.51
C PHE A 241 1.72 -12.62 11.79
N ASN A 242 2.86 -12.02 11.41
CA ASN A 242 4.18 -12.65 11.44
C ASN A 242 5.12 -11.95 12.46
N ASP A 243 4.62 -11.74 13.67
CA ASP A 243 5.37 -11.22 14.83
C ASP A 243 6.18 -9.94 14.54
N GLY A 244 5.59 -9.02 13.77
CA GLY A 244 6.19 -7.73 13.43
C GLY A 244 7.14 -7.75 12.23
N THR A 245 7.26 -8.87 11.51
CA THR A 245 8.14 -9.01 10.35
C THR A 245 7.38 -9.40 9.09
N CYS A 246 7.81 -8.91 7.92
CA CYS A 246 7.25 -9.34 6.64
C CYS A 246 8.38 -9.59 5.63
N SER A 247 8.17 -10.55 4.73
CA SER A 247 9.08 -10.79 3.62
C SER A 247 8.99 -9.69 2.55
N GLU A 248 10.11 -9.43 1.88
CA GLU A 248 10.14 -8.48 0.76
C GLU A 248 9.31 -9.04 -0.41
N PRO A 249 8.39 -8.25 -0.98
CA PRO A 249 7.54 -8.72 -2.05
C PRO A 249 8.33 -8.92 -3.35
N TYR A 250 8.00 -9.98 -4.08
CA TYR A 250 8.59 -10.28 -5.39
C TYR A 250 7.57 -10.89 -6.36
N ILE A 251 7.84 -10.75 -7.65
CA ILE A 251 7.00 -11.24 -8.76
C ILE A 251 7.76 -12.19 -9.71
N ILE A 252 9.09 -12.17 -9.72
CA ILE A 252 9.92 -13.04 -10.55
C ILE A 252 10.31 -14.28 -9.75
N GLU A 253 9.77 -15.43 -10.15
CA GLU A 253 10.07 -16.73 -9.52
C GLU A 253 11.41 -17.27 -10.01
N ARG A 254 11.68 -17.18 -11.32
CA ARG A 254 12.88 -17.76 -11.93
C ARG A 254 13.20 -17.12 -13.27
N ILE A 255 14.49 -17.05 -13.60
CA ILE A 255 14.95 -16.80 -14.97
C ILE A 255 15.63 -18.06 -15.52
N LYS A 256 15.17 -18.53 -16.67
CA LYS A 256 15.76 -19.63 -17.43
C LYS A 256 16.53 -19.05 -18.61
N TYR A 257 17.85 -19.01 -18.50
CA TYR A 257 18.70 -18.60 -19.62
C TYR A 257 18.68 -19.68 -20.70
N LYS A 258 18.58 -19.29 -21.98
CA LYS A 258 18.86 -20.21 -23.10
C LYS A 258 20.37 -20.44 -23.17
N MET A 259 20.89 -21.31 -22.32
CA MET A 259 22.21 -21.91 -22.54
C MET A 259 22.01 -23.38 -22.92
N GLY A 260 22.12 -23.67 -24.22
CA GLY A 260 22.78 -24.90 -24.59
C GLY A 260 24.27 -24.68 -24.35
N ILE A 261 24.85 -25.51 -23.48
CA ILE A 261 26.30 -25.67 -23.15
C ILE A 261 27.14 -24.38 -23.25
#